data_AF-A0AAV6ZC88-F1
#
_entry.id   AF-A0AAV6ZC88-F1
#
_cell.length_a   1.000
_cell.length_b   1.000
_cell.length_c   1.000
_cell.angle_alpha   90.00
_cell.angle_beta   90.00
_cell.angle_gamma   90.00
#
_symmetry.space_group_name_H-M   'P 1'
#
loop_
_entity.id
_entity.type
_entity.pdbx_description
1 polymer ?
#
loop_
_entity_poly.entity_id
_entity_poly.type
_entity_poly.pdbx_seq_one_letter_code
_entity_poly.pdbx_strand_id
1 'polypeptide(L)'
;MILRDGETGKTMWQGAEDLSFPGVEHEARVPKKILKCKSVSREINFASEEEMENFRLEQKVYFKGQCLEGRVAKMVSGKLLKIGAHK
;
A
#
# COMPACT_ATOMS: atom_id res chain seq x y z
N MET A 1 0.94 -7.98 -4.66
CA MET A 1 0.97 -7.26 -3.37
C MET A 1 0.54 -8.18 -2.23
N ILE A 2 1.19 -8.09 -1.06
CA ILE A 2 0.88 -8.87 0.14
C ILE A 2 0.64 -7.93 1.32
N LEU A 3 -0.42 -8.18 2.09
CA LEU A 3 -0.71 -7.52 3.35
C LEU A 3 -0.58 -8.52 4.50
N ARG A 4 0.20 -8.16 5.52
CA ARG A 4 0.42 -8.97 6.73
C ARG A 4 0.07 -8.16 7.96
N ASP A 5 -0.40 -8.83 9.00
CA ASP A 5 -0.45 -8.25 10.34
C ASP A 5 0.97 -7.83 10.73
N GLY A 6 1.14 -6.57 11.12
CA GLY A 6 2.47 -5.99 11.35
C GLY A 6 3.13 -6.44 12.65
N GLU A 7 2.39 -7.02 13.60
CA GLU A 7 2.97 -7.55 14.84
C GLU A 7 3.30 -9.04 14.70
N THR A 8 2.43 -9.81 14.05
CA THR A 8 2.58 -11.27 13.97
C THR A 8 3.18 -11.77 12.66
N GLY A 9 3.22 -10.94 11.61
CA GLY A 9 3.66 -11.34 10.27
C GLY A 9 2.67 -12.26 9.54
N LYS A 10 1.50 -12.54 10.12
CA LYS A 10 0.48 -13.39 9.50
C LYS A 10 -0.08 -12.76 8.24
N THR A 11 -0.12 -13.50 7.13
CA THR A 11 -0.75 -13.04 5.89
C THR A 11 -2.25 -12.82 6.09
N MET A 12 -2.69 -11.60 5.77
CA MET A 12 -4.08 -11.18 5.84
C MET A 12 -4.71 -11.15 4.46
N TRP A 13 -3.96 -10.75 3.44
CA TRP A 13 -4.43 -10.73 2.06
C TRP A 13 -3.25 -10.81 1.09
N GLN A 14 -3.46 -11.41 -0.07
CA GLN A 14 -2.50 -11.47 -1.17
C GLN A 14 -3.27 -11.34 -2.49
N GLY A 15 -2.76 -10.49 -3.37
CA GLY A 15 -3.27 -10.33 -4.73
C GLY A 15 -2.12 -10.26 -5.73
N ALA A 16 -2.35 -10.80 -6.92
CA ALA A 16 -1.39 -10.85 -8.02
C ALA A 16 -1.70 -9.86 -9.14
N GLU A 17 -2.84 -9.18 -9.09
CA GLU A 17 -3.25 -8.23 -10.12
C GLU A 17 -2.41 -6.94 -10.09
N ASP A 18 -2.27 -6.32 -11.26
CA ASP A 18 -1.60 -5.04 -11.42
C ASP A 18 -2.55 -3.89 -11.09
N LEU A 19 -2.46 -3.42 -9.85
CA LEU A 19 -3.25 -2.31 -9.33
C LEU A 19 -2.65 -0.93 -9.71
N SER A 20 -1.60 -0.89 -10.52
CA SER A 20 -0.98 0.37 -10.98
C SER A 20 -1.64 0.95 -12.23
N PHE A 21 -2.43 0.14 -12.95
CA PHE A 21 -3.08 0.59 -14.18
C PHE A 21 -4.12 1.69 -13.91
N PRO A 22 -3.98 2.89 -14.52
CA PRO A 22 -4.88 4.01 -14.27
C PRO A 22 -6.18 3.91 -15.07
N GLY A 23 -7.17 4.75 -14.73
CA GLY A 23 -8.41 4.90 -15.49
C GLY A 23 -9.48 3.84 -15.23
N VAL A 24 -9.21 2.88 -14.34
CA VAL A 24 -10.16 1.85 -13.90
C VAL A 24 -10.23 1.81 -12.38
N GLU A 25 -11.37 1.38 -11.85
CA GLU A 25 -11.53 1.09 -10.43
C GLU A 25 -11.17 -0.37 -10.16
N HIS A 26 -10.15 -0.59 -9.33
CA HIS A 26 -9.72 -1.92 -8.93
C HIS A 26 -10.41 -2.35 -7.62
N GLU A 27 -10.82 -3.62 -7.52
CA GLU A 27 -11.44 -4.17 -6.32
C GLU A 27 -10.49 -5.09 -5.54
N ALA A 28 -10.41 -4.93 -4.22
CA ALA A 28 -9.69 -5.84 -3.34
C ALA A 28 -10.56 -6.31 -2.16
N ARG A 29 -10.84 -7.61 -2.09
CA ARG A 29 -11.61 -8.22 -0.99
C ARG A 29 -10.71 -8.61 0.18
N VAL A 30 -10.48 -7.67 1.08
CA VAL A 30 -9.66 -7.88 2.29
C VAL A 30 -10.52 -8.39 3.47
N PRO A 31 -9.99 -9.27 4.34
CA PRO A 31 -10.78 -9.79 5.45
C PRO A 31 -10.94 -8.74 6.56
N LYS A 32 -12.16 -8.60 7.11
CA LYS A 32 -12.51 -7.60 8.14
C LYS A 32 -11.57 -7.58 9.36
N LYS A 33 -11.00 -8.74 9.72
CA LYS A 33 -10.02 -8.86 10.81
C LYS A 33 -8.76 -7.99 10.63
N ILE A 34 -8.43 -7.53 9.41
CA ILE A 34 -7.32 -6.60 9.19
C ILE A 34 -7.52 -5.27 9.92
N LEU A 35 -8.77 -4.85 10.15
CA LEU A 35 -9.11 -3.64 10.91
C LEU A 35 -8.84 -3.79 12.42
N LYS A 36 -8.48 -4.99 12.90
CA LYS A 36 -8.07 -5.24 14.29
C LYS A 36 -6.56 -5.23 14.48
N CYS A 37 -5.78 -5.23 13.40
CA CYS A 37 -4.33 -5.14 13.47
C CYS A 37 -3.92 -3.74 13.95
N LYS A 38 -2.99 -3.66 14.90
CA LYS A 38 -2.39 -2.37 15.31
C LYS A 38 -1.62 -1.71 14.18
N SER A 39 -0.95 -2.52 13.36
CA SER A 39 -0.25 -2.10 12.15
C SER A 39 -0.38 -3.17 11.07
N VAL A 40 -0.24 -2.76 9.81
CA VAL A 40 -0.23 -3.67 8.65
C VAL A 40 1.08 -3.46 7.92
N SER A 41 1.83 -4.55 7.75
CA SER A 41 2.98 -4.58 6.84
C SER A 41 2.49 -4.85 5.42
N ARG A 42 3.06 -4.14 4.45
CA ARG A 42 2.71 -4.28 3.04
C ARG A 42 3.96 -4.51 2.22
N GLU A 43 3.92 -5.56 1.40
CA GLU A 43 4.95 -5.89 0.43
C GLU A 43 4.40 -5.69 -0.99
N ILE A 44 5.16 -4.96 -1.81
CA ILE A 44 4.85 -4.68 -3.20
C ILE A 44 6.06 -5.09 -4.01
N ASN A 45 5.85 -6.01 -4.94
CA ASN A 45 6.82 -6.38 -5.97
C ASN A 45 6.35 -5.74 -7.26
N PHE A 46 7.22 -4.99 -7.92
CA PHE A 46 6.97 -4.30 -9.18
C PHE A 46 8.27 -4.32 -10.00
N ALA A 47 8.16 -4.06 -11.29
CA ALA A 47 9.29 -3.87 -12.19
C ALA A 47 9.15 -2.54 -12.92
N SER A 48 10.25 -2.03 -13.45
CA SER A 48 10.28 -0.86 -14.31
C SER A 48 11.35 -1.10 -15.37
N GLU A 49 11.01 -0.88 -16.63
CA GLU A 49 11.99 -0.87 -17.72
C GLU A 49 12.87 0.38 -17.65
N GLU A 50 12.30 1.49 -17.18
CA GLU A 50 12.96 2.77 -17.04
C GLU A 50 13.59 2.95 -15.66
N GLU A 51 14.72 3.66 -15.61
CA GLU A 51 15.32 4.10 -14.35
C GLU A 51 14.42 5.15 -13.68
N MET A 52 14.28 5.05 -12.35
CA MET A 52 13.45 5.96 -11.58
C MET A 52 14.24 6.63 -10.47
N GLU A 53 14.38 7.94 -10.55
CA GLU A 53 14.92 8.75 -9.47
C GLU A 53 13.83 9.13 -8.47
N ASN A 54 14.11 9.02 -7.17
CA ASN A 54 13.23 9.47 -6.09
C ASN A 54 11.80 8.90 -6.13
N PHE A 55 11.63 7.66 -6.62
CA PHE A 55 10.32 7.02 -6.69
C PHE A 55 9.60 7.03 -5.34
N ARG A 56 8.33 7.47 -5.36
CA ARG A 56 7.50 7.59 -4.18
C ARG A 56 6.05 7.24 -4.48
N LEU A 57 5.36 6.78 -3.44
CA LEU A 57 3.93 6.56 -3.46
C LEU A 57 3.26 7.52 -2.47
N GLU A 58 2.28 8.26 -2.97
CA GLU A 58 1.34 9.04 -2.18
C GLU A 58 0.00 8.33 -2.24
N GLN A 59 -0.59 8.03 -1.08
CA GLN A 59 -1.84 7.28 -1.00
C GLN A 59 -2.80 7.96 -0.05
N LYS A 60 -4.06 8.05 -0.47
CA LYS A 60 -5.16 8.58 0.33
C LYS A 60 -6.21 7.51 0.55
N VAL A 61 -6.74 7.43 1.76
CA VAL A 61 -7.84 6.55 2.13
C VAL A 61 -9.10 7.39 2.24
N TYR A 62 -10.10 7.06 1.43
CA TYR A 62 -11.38 7.75 1.41
C TYR A 62 -12.49 6.88 1.99
N PHE A 63 -13.38 7.49 2.76
CA PHE A 63 -14.65 6.89 3.17
C PHE A 63 -15.77 7.85 2.80
N LYS A 64 -16.67 7.41 1.91
CA LYS A 64 -17.80 8.23 1.41
C LYS A 64 -17.35 9.62 0.91
N GLY A 65 -16.25 9.66 0.15
CA GLY A 65 -15.70 10.90 -0.41
C GLY A 65 -14.86 11.76 0.56
N GLN A 66 -14.84 11.44 1.86
CA GLN A 66 -14.00 12.14 2.84
C GLN A 66 -12.65 11.47 2.99
N CYS A 67 -11.56 12.24 2.91
CA CYS A 67 -10.21 11.75 3.12
C CYS A 67 -9.98 11.52 4.62
N LEU A 68 -9.76 10.28 5.01
CA LEU A 68 -9.50 9.89 6.40
C LEU A 68 -8.00 9.87 6.72
N GLU A 69 -7.18 9.51 5.74
CA GLU A 69 -5.74 9.35 5.94
C GLU A 69 -4.97 9.61 4.64
N GLY A 70 -3.87 10.35 4.72
CA GLY A 70 -2.84 10.43 3.68
C GLY A 70 -1.54 9.80 4.15
N ARG A 71 -0.87 9.01 3.30
CA ARG A 71 0.45 8.42 3.58
C ARG A 71 1.40 8.67 2.42
N VAL A 72 2.66 8.88 2.76
CA VAL A 72 3.75 8.92 1.78
C VAL A 72 4.75 7.83 2.10
N ALA A 73 5.22 7.16 1.06
CA ALA A 73 6.34 6.24 1.15
C ALA A 73 7.35 6.49 0.02
N LYS A 74 8.64 6.50 0.33
CA LYS A 74 9.74 6.68 -0.65
C LYS A 74 10.51 5.38 -0.79
N MET A 75 10.90 5.04 -2.01
CA MET A 75 11.84 3.96 -2.22
C MET A 75 13.25 4.46 -1.90
N VAL A 76 13.93 3.75 -0.99
CA VAL A 76 15.30 4.02 -0.57
C VAL A 76 16.04 2.68 -0.59
N SER A 77 17.07 2.57 -1.42
CA SER A 77 17.90 1.36 -1.56
C SER A 77 17.07 0.08 -1.74
N GLY A 78 16.07 0.12 -2.63
CA GLY A 78 15.18 -1.02 -2.93
C GLY A 78 14.11 -1.32 -1.87
N LYS A 79 13.97 -0.50 -0.82
CA LYS A 79 12.92 -0.64 0.19
C LYS A 79 11.99 0.57 0.20
N LEU A 80 10.69 0.30 0.27
CA LEU A 80 9.68 1.35 0.41
C LEU A 80 9.53 1.74 1.90
N LEU A 81 9.98 2.93 2.27
CA LEU A 81 9.95 3.43 3.64
C LEU A 81 8.83 4.45 3.82
N LYS A 82 8.04 4.31 4.89
CA LYS A 82 7.04 5.32 5.30
C LYS A 82 7.77 6.56 5.82
N ILE A 83 7.40 7.72 5.29
CA ILE A 83 8.07 9.01 5.58
C ILE A 83 7.15 10.05 6.23
N GLY A 84 5.84 9.77 6.34
CA GLY A 84 4.91 10.65 7.05
C GLY A 84 3.45 10.33 6.78
N ALA A 85 2.57 11.09 7.42
CA ALA A 85 1.15 11.17 7.11
C ALA A 85 0.81 12.61 6.71
N HIS A 86 0.13 12.81 5.58
CA HIS A 86 -0.47 14.10 5.26
C HIS A 86 -1.87 14.12 5.88
N LYS A 87 -2.12 15.13 6.73
CA LYS A 87 -3.47 15.52 7.16
C LYS A 87 -4.09 16.38 6.08
#